data_AF-A0A7C7Z2H6-F1
#
_entry.id   AF-A0A7C7Z2H6-F1
#
_cell.length_a   1.000
_cell.length_b   1.000
_cell.length_c   1.000
_cell.angle_alpha   90.00
_cell.angle_beta   90.00
_cell.angle_gamma   90.00
#
_symmetry.space_group_name_H-M   'P 1'
#
loop_
_entity.id
_entity.type
_entity.pdbx_description
1 polymer ?
#
loop_
_entity_poly.entity_id
_entity_poly.type
_entity_poly.pdbx_seq_one_letter_code
_entity_poly.pdbx_strand_id
1 'polypeptide(L)'
;RAGRKLNPLQVALVRKGAMLLAPGGRMVYSTCSMDPIENEAVVAEILRTCEFLTLVDTEIDEKCPGLVSREGMSTWSQLSPKSGEEGTFSDRDGAELLSPEETEIAGALPLCRRIWGDENDSGGFFVAAFKHIGDGEVATALMPTSEMAERPVSQPPPPTKNHELPTTSDVLESISEEWGVDYEKMFTRGSKVYTISNEIHDWFWAGERMLRRGGRLPGCHWHPFQVVQAGLPTWELRKGILQRPTSKGMHITGAKLSRRVHEIESSLLTEILQKGGPEKEDAAESISSIGDETSGGVVLRF
;
A
#
# COMPACT_ATOMS: atom_id res chain seq x y z
N ARG A 1 -6.92 1.05 -30.30
CA ARG A 1 -8.34 0.80 -29.97
C ARG A 1 -8.55 0.40 -28.49
N ALA A 2 -7.59 -0.27 -27.82
CA ALA A 2 -7.70 -0.62 -26.39
C ALA A 2 -7.52 0.58 -25.44
N GLY A 3 -6.47 1.40 -25.61
CA GLY A 3 -6.18 2.54 -24.73
C GLY A 3 -7.33 3.55 -24.60
N ARG A 4 -8.02 3.88 -25.71
CA ARG A 4 -9.21 4.77 -25.69
C ARG A 4 -10.36 4.25 -24.82
N LYS A 5 -10.50 2.93 -24.64
CA LYS A 5 -11.54 2.35 -23.78
C LYS A 5 -11.14 2.34 -22.30
N LEU A 6 -9.84 2.31 -22.01
CA LEU A 6 -9.29 2.28 -20.65
C LEU A 6 -9.07 3.67 -20.06
N ASN A 7 -8.81 4.67 -20.90
CA ASN A 7 -8.57 6.05 -20.45
C ASN A 7 -9.67 6.59 -19.51
N PRO A 8 -10.98 6.49 -19.80
CA PRO A 8 -12.01 7.00 -18.89
C PRO A 8 -11.98 6.32 -17.51
N LEU A 9 -11.65 5.02 -17.46
CA LEU A 9 -11.48 4.29 -16.22
C LEU A 9 -10.23 4.75 -15.47
N GLN A 10 -9.10 4.94 -16.17
CA GLN A 10 -7.86 5.44 -15.59
C GLN A 10 -8.06 6.85 -14.99
N VAL A 11 -8.67 7.77 -15.74
CA VAL A 11 -9.03 9.12 -15.24
C VAL A 11 -9.91 9.01 -13.99
N ALA A 12 -10.96 8.16 -14.01
CA ALA A 12 -11.84 7.99 -12.86
C ALA A 12 -11.13 7.43 -11.62
N LEU A 13 -10.16 6.52 -11.80
CA LEU A 13 -9.36 5.97 -10.71
C LEU A 13 -8.38 7.00 -10.13
N VAL A 14 -7.64 7.71 -11.01
CA VAL A 14 -6.67 8.73 -10.59
C VAL A 14 -7.39 9.88 -9.89
N ARG A 15 -8.54 10.33 -10.40
CA ARG A 15 -9.35 11.36 -9.75
C ARG A 15 -9.83 10.94 -8.36
N LYS A 16 -10.23 9.68 -8.17
CA LYS A 16 -10.58 9.18 -6.82
C LYS A 16 -9.39 9.19 -5.87
N GLY A 17 -8.19 8.83 -6.37
CA GLY A 17 -6.95 8.95 -5.61
C GLY A 17 -6.65 10.39 -5.21
N ALA A 18 -6.78 11.33 -6.16
CA ALA A 18 -6.59 12.76 -5.93
C ALA A 18 -7.51 13.30 -4.84
N MET A 19 -8.78 12.92 -4.83
CA MET A 19 -9.75 13.35 -3.82
C MET A 19 -9.45 12.84 -2.40
N LEU A 20 -8.70 11.74 -2.28
CA LEU A 20 -8.27 11.14 -1.01
C LEU A 20 -6.89 11.63 -0.57
N LEU A 21 -6.23 12.47 -1.37
CA LEU A 21 -4.91 13.01 -1.06
C LEU A 21 -5.06 14.18 -0.08
N ALA A 22 -4.40 14.12 1.06
CA ALA A 22 -4.32 15.25 1.97
C ALA A 22 -3.52 16.40 1.31
N PRO A 23 -3.82 17.66 1.64
CA PRO A 23 -3.01 18.78 1.15
C PRO A 23 -1.53 18.65 1.53
N GLY A 24 -0.64 19.05 0.62
CA GLY A 24 0.79 18.74 0.70
C GLY A 24 1.17 17.29 0.38
N GLY A 25 0.21 16.38 0.20
CA GLY A 25 0.45 14.98 -0.18
C GLY A 25 0.99 14.82 -1.61
N ARG A 26 1.63 13.68 -1.86
CA ARG A 26 2.15 13.28 -3.18
C ARG A 26 1.40 12.05 -3.68
N MET A 27 0.92 12.08 -4.91
CA MET A 27 0.26 10.94 -5.58
C MET A 27 1.04 10.56 -6.83
N VAL A 28 1.29 9.27 -7.02
CA VAL A 28 1.97 8.76 -8.20
C VAL A 28 0.96 8.02 -9.07
N TYR A 29 0.97 8.32 -10.36
CA TYR A 29 0.27 7.58 -11.39
C TYR A 29 1.29 6.84 -12.25
N SER A 30 1.04 5.56 -12.54
CA SER A 30 1.93 4.76 -13.38
C SER A 30 1.18 3.74 -14.21
N THR A 31 1.70 3.43 -15.40
CA THR A 31 1.20 2.37 -16.28
C THR A 31 2.36 1.54 -16.84
N CYS A 32 2.07 0.33 -17.32
CA CYS A 32 2.98 -0.48 -18.14
C CYS A 32 2.66 -0.36 -19.64
N SER A 33 2.01 0.74 -20.05
CA SER A 33 1.67 1.05 -21.44
C SER A 33 2.54 2.21 -21.93
N MET A 34 2.91 2.18 -23.20
CA MET A 34 3.59 3.30 -23.86
C MET A 34 2.64 4.19 -24.66
N ASP A 35 1.33 3.87 -24.68
CA ASP A 35 0.30 4.64 -25.40
C ASP A 35 0.08 6.00 -24.70
N PRO A 36 0.33 7.15 -25.36
CA PRO A 36 0.08 8.46 -24.77
C PRO A 36 -1.38 8.69 -24.34
N ILE A 37 -2.33 7.95 -24.93
CA ILE A 37 -3.75 8.00 -24.55
C ILE A 37 -3.97 7.45 -23.13
N GLU A 38 -3.19 6.46 -22.71
CA GLU A 38 -3.24 5.90 -21.36
C GLU A 38 -2.33 6.66 -20.39
N ASN A 39 -1.54 7.61 -20.87
CA ASN A 39 -0.46 8.23 -20.12
C ASN A 39 -0.69 9.75 -20.01
N GLU A 40 -0.11 10.54 -20.91
CA GLU A 40 -0.18 12.01 -20.87
C GLU A 40 -1.59 12.55 -21.06
N ALA A 41 -2.46 11.87 -21.81
CA ALA A 41 -3.87 12.26 -21.89
C ALA A 41 -4.58 12.14 -20.54
N VAL A 42 -4.29 11.08 -19.77
CA VAL A 42 -4.82 10.92 -18.40
C VAL A 42 -4.26 12.01 -17.49
N VAL A 43 -2.96 12.29 -17.55
CA VAL A 43 -2.32 13.34 -16.75
C VAL A 43 -2.90 14.72 -17.07
N ALA A 44 -3.03 15.05 -18.35
CA ALA A 44 -3.62 16.30 -18.82
C ALA A 44 -5.05 16.47 -18.29
N GLU A 45 -5.88 15.43 -18.40
CA GLU A 45 -7.26 15.49 -17.93
C GLU A 45 -7.36 15.64 -16.40
N ILE A 46 -6.45 15.02 -15.65
CA ILE A 46 -6.39 15.22 -14.20
C ILE A 46 -5.98 16.66 -13.86
N LEU A 47 -5.01 17.24 -14.55
CA LEU A 47 -4.63 18.65 -14.35
C LEU A 47 -5.77 19.62 -14.70
N ARG A 48 -6.55 19.35 -15.75
CA ARG A 48 -7.74 20.16 -16.11
C ARG A 48 -8.82 20.16 -15.03
N THR A 49 -8.97 19.05 -14.32
CA THR A 49 -10.15 18.81 -13.48
C THR A 49 -9.88 18.78 -11.99
N CYS A 50 -8.61 18.80 -11.60
CA CYS A 50 -8.15 18.85 -10.21
C CYS A 50 -7.19 20.02 -10.05
N GLU A 51 -7.72 21.26 -9.99
CA GLU A 51 -6.95 22.50 -9.83
C GLU A 51 -6.06 22.53 -8.58
N PHE A 52 -6.37 21.70 -7.59
CA PHE A 52 -5.59 21.54 -6.37
C PHE A 52 -4.36 20.63 -6.52
N LEU A 53 -4.11 20.08 -7.71
CA LEU A 53 -2.92 19.30 -8.04
C LEU A 53 -2.02 20.04 -9.01
N THR A 54 -0.71 19.90 -8.79
CA THR A 54 0.32 20.26 -9.77
C THR A 54 1.20 19.06 -10.05
N LEU A 55 1.81 19.01 -11.23
CA LEU A 55 2.78 17.99 -11.59
C LEU A 55 4.15 18.37 -11.03
N VAL A 56 4.86 17.41 -10.44
CA VAL A 56 6.19 17.59 -9.86
C VAL A 56 7.16 16.56 -10.42
N ASP A 57 8.46 16.81 -10.28
CA ASP A 57 9.48 15.84 -10.66
C ASP A 57 9.23 14.51 -9.95
N THR A 58 9.30 13.41 -10.72
CA THR A 58 9.14 12.04 -10.21
C THR A 58 10.31 11.61 -9.32
N GLU A 59 11.45 12.31 -9.38
CA GLU A 59 12.72 11.99 -8.72
C GLU A 59 13.34 10.65 -9.16
N ILE A 60 12.84 10.04 -10.24
CA ILE A 60 13.29 8.71 -10.70
C ILE A 60 14.77 8.73 -11.05
N ASP A 61 15.24 9.76 -11.78
CA ASP A 61 16.63 9.83 -12.21
C ASP A 61 17.60 9.94 -11.01
N GLU A 62 17.17 10.56 -9.92
CA GLU A 62 17.95 10.68 -8.67
C GLU A 62 17.89 9.40 -7.81
N LYS A 63 16.70 8.80 -7.69
CA LYS A 63 16.44 7.65 -6.81
C LYS A 63 16.87 6.32 -7.43
N CYS A 64 16.93 6.25 -8.76
CA CYS A 64 17.25 5.05 -9.52
C CYS A 64 18.44 5.30 -10.46
N PRO A 65 19.65 5.54 -9.92
CA PRO A 65 20.83 5.78 -10.73
C PRO A 65 21.08 4.61 -11.67
N GLY A 66 21.21 4.90 -12.97
CA GLY A 66 21.41 3.91 -14.03
C GLY A 66 20.14 3.51 -14.78
N LEU A 67 18.96 3.89 -14.31
CA LEU A 67 17.73 3.76 -15.10
C LEU A 67 17.69 4.87 -16.16
N VAL A 68 17.53 4.49 -17.43
CA VAL A 68 17.39 5.44 -18.54
C VAL A 68 15.91 5.81 -18.66
N SER A 69 15.59 7.06 -18.34
CA SER A 69 14.25 7.63 -18.50
C SER A 69 14.25 8.76 -19.54
N ARG A 70 13.10 8.94 -20.21
CA ARG A 70 12.84 10.06 -21.11
C ARG A 70 11.69 10.90 -20.57
N GLU A 71 11.69 12.18 -20.93
CA GLU A 71 10.60 13.10 -20.59
C GLU A 71 9.26 12.65 -21.19
N GLY A 72 8.18 13.07 -20.55
CA GLY A 72 6.81 12.91 -21.06
C GLY A 72 6.58 13.67 -22.37
N MET A 73 5.61 13.22 -23.15
CA MET A 73 5.30 13.81 -24.45
C MET A 73 4.26 14.91 -24.32
N SER A 74 4.58 16.14 -24.74
CA SER A 74 3.59 17.22 -24.83
C SER A 74 2.69 17.12 -26.07
N THR A 75 3.10 16.36 -27.07
CA THR A 75 2.38 16.18 -28.35
C THR A 75 2.41 14.73 -28.81
N TRP A 76 1.30 14.22 -29.32
CA TRP A 76 1.21 12.87 -29.91
C TRP A 76 0.25 12.84 -31.09
N SER A 77 0.67 12.14 -32.15
CA SER A 77 -0.16 11.93 -33.33
C SER A 77 -1.28 10.95 -33.01
N GLN A 78 -2.54 11.37 -33.16
CA GLN A 78 -3.61 10.40 -33.25
C GLN A 78 -3.46 9.64 -34.57
N LEU A 79 -3.43 8.30 -34.49
CA LEU A 79 -3.87 7.50 -35.63
C LEU A 79 -5.33 7.89 -35.87
N SER A 80 -5.55 8.72 -36.89
CA SER A 80 -6.87 8.91 -37.47
C SER A 80 -7.47 7.52 -37.75
N PRO A 81 -8.80 7.34 -37.66
CA PRO A 81 -9.40 6.17 -38.27
C PRO A 81 -8.90 6.16 -39.72
N LYS A 82 -8.28 5.06 -40.16
CA LYS A 82 -8.01 4.88 -41.59
C LYS A 82 -9.30 5.26 -42.32
N SER A 83 -9.20 6.27 -43.18
CA SER A 83 -10.23 6.74 -44.08
C SER A 83 -11.01 5.55 -44.63
N GLY A 84 -12.27 5.35 -44.18
CA GLY A 84 -13.15 4.31 -44.72
C GLY A 84 -14.21 3.68 -43.81
N GLU A 85 -14.18 3.85 -42.49
CA GLU A 85 -15.28 3.37 -41.63
C GLU A 85 -15.99 4.56 -40.98
N GLU A 86 -17.17 4.89 -41.50
CA GLU A 86 -18.13 5.85 -40.95
C GLU A 86 -18.57 5.41 -39.54
N GLY A 87 -17.82 5.85 -38.53
CA GLY A 87 -18.32 5.99 -37.18
C GLY A 87 -18.50 7.48 -36.92
N THR A 88 -19.73 7.97 -37.09
CA THR A 88 -20.16 9.28 -36.61
C THR A 88 -20.01 9.32 -35.10
N PHE A 89 -18.89 9.88 -34.62
CA PHE A 89 -18.75 10.35 -33.26
C PHE A 89 -18.76 11.87 -33.32
N SER A 90 -19.56 12.48 -32.45
CA SER A 90 -19.68 13.93 -32.41
C SER A 90 -18.31 14.55 -32.13
N ASP A 91 -17.98 15.69 -32.75
CA ASP A 91 -16.70 16.42 -32.59
C ASP A 91 -16.33 16.76 -31.12
N ARG A 92 -17.17 16.41 -30.13
CA ARG A 92 -16.95 16.61 -28.69
C ARG A 92 -16.51 15.34 -27.95
N ASP A 93 -16.73 14.16 -28.51
CA ASP A 93 -16.46 12.89 -27.82
C ASP A 93 -15.00 12.44 -28.06
N GLY A 94 -14.06 13.03 -27.32
CA GLY A 94 -12.65 12.60 -27.34
C GLY A 94 -11.60 13.71 -27.39
N ALA A 95 -12.00 14.98 -27.22
CA ALA A 95 -11.07 16.10 -27.14
C ALA A 95 -10.04 15.93 -26.01
N GLU A 96 -10.46 15.34 -24.89
CA GLU A 96 -9.61 15.01 -23.73
C GLU A 96 -8.49 14.02 -24.06
N LEU A 97 -8.62 13.26 -25.16
CA LEU A 97 -7.64 12.28 -25.64
C LEU A 97 -6.62 12.87 -26.63
N LEU A 98 -6.82 14.11 -27.06
CA LEU A 98 -5.87 14.85 -27.88
C LEU A 98 -4.74 15.42 -27.02
N SER A 99 -3.65 15.79 -27.66
CA SER A 99 -2.62 16.59 -27.00
C SER A 99 -3.22 17.91 -26.49
N PRO A 100 -2.84 18.36 -25.28
CA PRO A 100 -3.38 19.58 -24.71
C PRO A 100 -3.01 20.80 -25.57
N GLU A 101 -4.00 21.66 -25.81
CA GLU A 101 -3.78 22.99 -26.38
C GLU A 101 -3.36 23.98 -25.29
N GLU A 102 -3.67 23.67 -24.02
CA GLU A 102 -3.33 24.48 -22.86
C GLU A 102 -1.81 24.49 -22.62
N THR A 103 -1.17 25.64 -22.82
CA THR A 103 0.29 25.78 -22.74
C THR A 103 0.86 25.40 -21.37
N GLU A 104 0.13 25.68 -20.30
CA GLU A 104 0.54 25.30 -18.93
C GLU A 104 0.60 23.78 -18.76
N ILE A 105 -0.43 23.07 -19.22
CA ILE A 105 -0.49 21.60 -19.15
C ILE A 105 0.58 21.00 -20.07
N ALA A 106 0.65 21.45 -21.31
CA ALA A 106 1.64 20.98 -22.28
C ALA A 106 3.09 21.19 -21.79
N GLY A 107 3.35 22.32 -21.12
CA GLY A 107 4.65 22.64 -20.53
C GLY A 107 4.98 21.84 -19.26
N ALA A 108 3.97 21.33 -18.55
CA ALA A 108 4.16 20.47 -17.38
C ALA A 108 4.45 19.01 -17.76
N LEU A 109 3.83 18.48 -18.82
CA LEU A 109 3.93 17.06 -19.21
C LEU A 109 5.36 16.47 -19.30
N PRO A 110 6.41 17.21 -19.70
CA PRO A 110 7.79 16.73 -19.67
C PRO A 110 8.30 16.30 -18.28
N LEU A 111 7.66 16.74 -17.19
CA LEU A 111 7.96 16.26 -15.83
C LEU A 111 7.57 14.78 -15.61
N CYS A 112 6.71 14.23 -16.45
CA CYS A 112 6.44 12.78 -16.46
C CYS A 112 7.67 12.03 -16.98
N ARG A 113 7.79 10.75 -16.63
CA ARG A 113 8.87 9.89 -17.10
C ARG A 113 8.35 8.70 -17.89
N ARG A 114 8.97 8.47 -19.04
CA ARG A 114 8.81 7.31 -19.90
C ARG A 114 10.07 6.45 -19.79
N ILE A 115 9.89 5.20 -19.41
CA ILE A 115 10.94 4.21 -19.31
C ILE A 115 10.71 3.21 -20.44
N TRP A 116 11.61 3.21 -21.42
CA TRP A 116 11.51 2.33 -22.57
C TRP A 116 12.23 1.01 -22.28
N GLY A 117 11.61 -0.10 -22.67
CA GLY A 117 12.14 -1.43 -22.35
C GLY A 117 13.46 -1.75 -23.04
N ASP A 118 13.65 -1.28 -24.28
CA ASP A 118 14.87 -1.46 -25.08
C ASP A 118 16.08 -0.69 -24.53
N GLU A 119 15.86 0.37 -23.76
CA GLU A 119 16.92 1.16 -23.11
C GLU A 119 17.32 0.61 -21.73
N ASN A 120 16.53 -0.31 -21.16
CA ASN A 120 16.66 -0.74 -19.77
C ASN A 120 16.67 -2.27 -19.57
N ASP A 121 16.62 -3.06 -20.65
CA ASP A 121 16.45 -4.53 -20.59
C ASP A 121 15.26 -4.94 -19.70
N SER A 122 14.15 -4.19 -19.84
CA SER A 122 12.98 -4.28 -18.96
C SER A 122 11.66 -4.19 -19.74
N GLY A 123 10.53 -4.26 -19.01
CA GLY A 123 9.24 -3.81 -19.55
C GLY A 123 9.20 -2.28 -19.71
N GLY A 124 8.29 -1.77 -20.54
CA GLY A 124 8.05 -0.34 -20.68
C GLY A 124 7.13 0.20 -19.58
N PHE A 125 7.42 1.39 -19.07
CA PHE A 125 6.66 2.05 -18.01
C PHE A 125 6.47 3.54 -18.27
N PHE A 126 5.37 4.07 -17.74
CA PHE A 126 5.12 5.51 -17.62
C PHE A 126 4.88 5.87 -16.16
N VAL A 127 5.42 7.00 -15.72
CA VAL A 127 5.25 7.51 -14.35
C VAL A 127 5.01 9.01 -14.35
N ALA A 128 4.01 9.45 -13.58
CA ALA A 128 3.71 10.85 -13.31
C ALA A 128 3.54 11.06 -11.81
N ALA A 129 4.05 12.16 -11.27
CA ALA A 129 3.95 12.50 -9.85
C ALA A 129 3.20 13.83 -9.67
N PHE A 130 2.14 13.81 -8.87
CA PHE A 130 1.34 14.97 -8.52
C PHE A 130 1.58 15.38 -7.08
N LYS A 131 1.49 16.68 -6.80
CA LYS A 131 1.53 17.27 -5.46
C LYS A 131 0.25 18.07 -5.22
N HIS A 132 -0.37 17.88 -4.06
CA HIS A 132 -1.51 18.70 -3.65
C HIS A 132 -1.04 20.05 -3.10
N ILE A 133 -1.50 21.16 -3.66
CA ILE A 133 -1.05 22.53 -3.34
C ILE A 133 -1.87 23.26 -2.25
N GLY A 134 -2.71 22.53 -1.50
CA GLY A 134 -3.52 23.12 -0.42
C GLY A 134 -2.79 23.16 0.92
N ASP A 135 -3.44 23.74 1.92
CA ASP A 135 -2.89 24.03 3.25
C ASP A 135 -3.63 23.31 4.41
N GLY A 136 -4.63 22.48 4.10
CA GLY A 136 -5.35 21.68 5.11
C GLY A 136 -4.61 20.42 5.56
N GLU A 137 -5.06 19.82 6.67
CA GLU A 137 -4.44 18.59 7.22
C GLU A 137 -5.10 17.29 6.70
N VAL A 138 -6.36 17.37 6.27
CA VAL A 138 -7.17 16.22 5.89
C VAL A 138 -7.65 16.38 4.45
N ALA A 139 -7.72 15.28 3.70
CA ALA A 139 -8.27 15.28 2.35
C ALA A 139 -9.72 15.77 2.35
N THR A 140 -10.08 16.66 1.42
CA THR A 140 -11.41 17.27 1.34
C THR A 140 -12.53 16.23 1.26
N ALA A 141 -12.30 15.10 0.58
CA ALA A 141 -13.30 14.04 0.48
C ALA A 141 -13.58 13.29 1.79
N LEU A 142 -12.71 13.45 2.79
CA LEU A 142 -12.87 12.84 4.12
C LEU A 142 -13.46 13.84 5.14
N MET A 143 -13.58 15.12 4.79
CA MET A 143 -14.19 16.11 5.68
C MET A 143 -15.71 15.91 5.75
N PRO A 144 -16.32 15.96 6.96
CA PRO A 144 -17.76 15.90 7.09
C PRO A 144 -18.40 17.18 6.54
N THR A 145 -19.48 17.06 5.79
CA THR A 145 -20.35 18.22 5.52
C THR A 145 -21.18 18.55 6.77
N SER A 146 -21.66 19.78 6.90
CA SER A 146 -22.48 20.21 8.06
C SER A 146 -23.69 19.30 8.29
N GLU A 147 -24.36 18.86 7.22
CA GLU A 147 -25.49 17.92 7.29
C GLU A 147 -25.09 16.53 7.83
N MET A 148 -23.85 16.10 7.59
CA MET A 148 -23.33 14.82 8.08
C MET A 148 -22.92 14.89 9.55
N ALA A 149 -22.37 16.02 9.99
CA ALA A 149 -21.92 16.22 11.37
C ALA A 149 -23.07 16.19 12.38
N GLU A 150 -24.29 16.54 11.97
CA GLU A 150 -25.47 16.59 12.84
C GLU A 150 -26.20 15.24 12.96
N ARG A 151 -25.85 14.24 12.14
CA ARG A 151 -26.56 12.95 12.12
C ARG A 151 -26.19 12.04 13.28
N PRO A 152 -27.12 11.24 13.83
CA PRO A 152 -26.85 10.40 14.99
C PRO A 152 -25.85 9.28 14.67
N VAL A 153 -25.04 8.92 15.67
CA VAL A 153 -24.13 7.78 15.61
C VAL A 153 -24.93 6.48 15.72
N SER A 154 -24.84 5.64 14.71
CA SER A 154 -25.51 4.34 14.63
C SER A 154 -24.64 3.26 15.27
N GLN A 155 -25.28 2.17 15.74
CA GLN A 155 -24.53 1.02 16.24
C GLN A 155 -23.88 0.25 15.08
N PRO A 156 -22.61 -0.15 15.21
CA PRO A 156 -21.99 -1.01 14.23
C PRO A 156 -22.54 -2.44 14.34
N PRO A 157 -22.55 -3.20 13.24
CA PRO A 157 -22.87 -4.62 13.31
C PRO A 157 -21.83 -5.37 14.16
N PRO A 158 -22.23 -6.47 14.82
CA PRO A 158 -21.35 -7.21 15.71
C PRO A 158 -20.18 -7.83 14.93
N PRO A 159 -18.99 -7.95 15.53
CA PRO A 159 -17.86 -8.56 14.88
C PRO A 159 -18.10 -10.06 14.64
N THR A 160 -17.52 -10.59 13.56
CA THR A 160 -17.55 -12.02 13.23
C THR A 160 -16.19 -12.65 13.50
N LYS A 161 -16.10 -13.98 13.49
CA LYS A 161 -14.83 -14.73 13.61
C LYS A 161 -13.79 -14.38 12.53
N ASN A 162 -14.20 -13.73 11.44
CA ASN A 162 -13.33 -13.35 10.34
C ASN A 162 -12.70 -11.96 10.54
N HIS A 163 -13.15 -11.21 11.54
CA HIS A 163 -12.58 -9.92 11.89
C HIS A 163 -11.38 -10.09 12.83
N GLU A 164 -10.35 -9.31 12.57
CA GLU A 164 -9.24 -9.11 13.49
C GLU A 164 -9.68 -8.15 14.60
N LEU A 165 -9.45 -8.47 15.87
CA LEU A 165 -9.84 -7.62 17.00
C LEU A 165 -8.61 -7.34 17.87
N PRO A 166 -8.59 -6.25 18.66
CA PRO A 166 -7.49 -5.99 19.58
C PRO A 166 -7.13 -7.22 20.42
N THR A 167 -5.84 -7.54 20.48
CA THR A 167 -5.31 -8.66 21.27
C THR A 167 -5.49 -8.39 22.76
N THR A 168 -5.76 -9.44 23.53
CA THR A 168 -5.92 -9.37 24.98
C THR A 168 -4.59 -9.09 25.67
N SER A 169 -4.64 -8.37 26.80
CA SER A 169 -3.46 -8.04 27.60
C SER A 169 -2.65 -9.28 27.98
N ASP A 170 -3.29 -10.38 28.38
CA ASP A 170 -2.62 -11.63 28.75
C ASP A 170 -1.70 -12.18 27.64
N VAL A 171 -2.13 -12.09 26.37
CA VAL A 171 -1.33 -12.56 25.24
C VAL A 171 -0.19 -11.59 24.95
N LEU A 172 -0.41 -10.29 25.11
CA LEU A 172 0.61 -9.26 24.94
C LEU A 172 1.71 -9.38 26.01
N GLU A 173 1.32 -9.59 27.25
CA GLU A 173 2.22 -9.86 28.38
C GLU A 173 3.01 -11.15 28.14
N SER A 174 2.35 -12.23 27.71
CA SER A 174 3.04 -13.49 27.36
C SER A 174 4.09 -13.30 26.26
N ILE A 175 3.80 -12.48 25.24
CA ILE A 175 4.76 -12.15 24.18
C ILE A 175 5.97 -11.41 24.77
N SER A 176 5.74 -10.39 25.60
CA SER A 176 6.82 -9.63 26.23
C SER A 176 7.68 -10.50 27.14
N GLU A 177 7.07 -11.33 27.98
CA GLU A 177 7.77 -12.20 28.91
C GLU A 177 8.53 -13.32 28.21
N GLU A 178 7.91 -14.02 27.26
CA GLU A 178 8.57 -15.17 26.61
C GLU A 178 9.65 -14.75 25.61
N TRP A 179 9.45 -13.64 24.90
CA TRP A 179 10.27 -13.25 23.75
C TRP A 179 11.06 -11.96 23.97
N GLY A 180 10.83 -11.27 25.08
CA GLY A 180 11.60 -10.09 25.49
C GLY A 180 11.45 -8.94 24.49
N VAL A 181 10.22 -8.69 24.04
CA VAL A 181 9.91 -7.65 23.06
C VAL A 181 8.72 -6.82 23.54
N ASP A 182 8.89 -5.49 23.50
CA ASP A 182 7.76 -4.59 23.73
C ASP A 182 6.71 -4.80 22.65
N TYR A 183 5.47 -5.01 23.08
CA TYR A 183 4.38 -5.20 22.14
C TYR A 183 3.86 -3.84 21.65
N GLU A 184 3.81 -3.71 20.32
CA GLU A 184 3.03 -2.65 19.68
C GLU A 184 1.53 -2.98 19.76
N LYS A 185 0.69 -2.16 19.14
CA LYS A 185 -0.73 -2.48 19.00
C LYS A 185 -0.84 -3.75 18.14
N MET A 186 -1.53 -4.76 18.66
CA MET A 186 -1.69 -6.05 17.98
C MET A 186 -3.14 -6.47 17.93
N PHE A 187 -3.47 -7.19 16.87
CA PHE A 187 -4.82 -7.73 16.65
C PHE A 187 -4.75 -9.25 16.59
N THR A 188 -5.79 -9.93 17.06
CA THR A 188 -5.92 -11.39 17.01
C THR A 188 -7.05 -11.80 16.07
N ARG A 189 -6.81 -12.83 15.27
CA ARG A 189 -7.85 -13.56 14.53
C ARG A 189 -7.50 -15.04 14.43
N GLY A 190 -8.38 -15.88 14.95
CA GLY A 190 -8.16 -17.34 14.97
C GLY A 190 -6.90 -17.70 15.74
N SER A 191 -5.96 -18.39 15.09
CA SER A 191 -4.69 -18.84 15.67
C SER A 191 -3.54 -17.84 15.50
N LYS A 192 -3.80 -16.60 15.12
CA LYS A 192 -2.77 -15.63 14.75
C LYS A 192 -2.91 -14.32 15.51
N VAL A 193 -1.76 -13.75 15.87
CA VAL A 193 -1.63 -12.37 16.33
C VAL A 193 -0.89 -11.57 15.26
N TYR A 194 -1.40 -10.39 14.95
CA TYR A 194 -0.96 -9.51 13.89
C TYR A 194 -0.37 -8.25 14.49
N THR A 195 0.87 -7.93 14.13
CA THR A 195 1.47 -6.63 14.44
C THR A 195 0.95 -5.62 13.43
N ILE A 196 0.37 -4.53 13.93
CA ILE A 196 -0.19 -3.45 13.12
C ILE A 196 0.54 -2.14 13.42
N SER A 197 0.52 -1.20 12.48
CA SER A 197 1.02 0.14 12.75
C SER A 197 0.06 0.92 13.66
N ASN A 198 0.57 1.96 14.32
CA ASN A 198 -0.26 2.83 15.16
C ASN A 198 -1.35 3.53 14.34
N GLU A 199 -1.09 3.87 13.08
CA GLU A 199 -2.04 4.52 12.18
C GLU A 199 -3.22 3.58 11.85
N ILE A 200 -2.95 2.29 11.63
CA ILE A 200 -4.02 1.28 11.44
C ILE A 200 -4.88 1.20 12.70
N HIS A 201 -4.28 1.26 13.89
CA HIS A 201 -5.07 1.25 15.11
C HIS A 201 -5.85 2.57 15.31
N ASP A 202 -5.14 3.69 15.41
CA ASP A 202 -5.68 4.94 15.92
C ASP A 202 -6.57 5.62 14.90
N TRP A 203 -6.09 5.72 13.67
CA TRP A 203 -6.86 6.32 12.60
C TRP A 203 -7.81 5.31 11.96
N PHE A 204 -7.35 4.06 11.72
CA PHE A 204 -8.14 3.11 10.94
C PHE A 204 -9.17 2.29 11.75
N TRP A 205 -8.87 1.91 13.00
CA TRP A 205 -9.77 1.11 13.83
C TRP A 205 -10.52 1.95 14.87
N ALA A 206 -9.81 2.73 15.67
CA ALA A 206 -10.35 3.50 16.80
C ALA A 206 -11.06 4.79 16.37
N GLY A 207 -10.79 5.28 15.16
CA GLY A 207 -11.43 6.48 14.62
C GLY A 207 -12.88 6.25 14.19
N GLU A 208 -13.73 7.25 14.40
CA GLU A 208 -15.11 7.26 13.91
C GLU A 208 -15.20 7.18 12.38
N ARG A 209 -16.34 6.71 11.88
CA ARG A 209 -16.56 6.43 10.47
C ARG A 209 -17.80 7.11 9.92
N MET A 210 -17.61 7.81 8.81
CA MET A 210 -18.70 8.38 8.01
C MET A 210 -19.17 7.34 6.98
N LEU A 211 -20.47 7.10 6.93
CA LEU A 211 -21.13 6.25 5.94
C LEU A 211 -21.63 7.07 4.76
N ARG A 212 -21.88 6.39 3.64
CA ARG A 212 -22.56 6.98 2.49
C ARG A 212 -23.91 7.56 2.94
N ARG A 213 -24.22 8.78 2.48
CA ARG A 213 -25.40 9.57 2.87
C ARG A 213 -25.35 10.11 4.31
N GLY A 214 -24.19 10.22 4.95
CA GLY A 214 -24.05 10.96 6.21
C GLY A 214 -24.38 10.20 7.49
N GLY A 215 -24.59 8.89 7.44
CA GLY A 215 -24.62 8.09 8.66
C GLY A 215 -23.25 8.11 9.35
N ARG A 216 -23.22 7.95 10.68
CA ARG A 216 -21.98 7.82 11.44
C ARG A 216 -21.94 6.50 12.17
N LEU A 217 -20.77 5.89 12.25
CA LEU A 217 -20.48 4.78 13.13
C LEU A 217 -19.34 5.20 14.08
N PRO A 218 -19.34 4.67 15.32
CA PRO A 218 -18.25 4.93 16.26
C PRO A 218 -16.94 4.32 15.74
N GLY A 219 -15.86 4.48 16.50
CA GLY A 219 -14.66 3.68 16.29
C GLY A 219 -14.81 2.24 16.78
N CYS A 220 -13.67 1.56 16.85
CA CYS A 220 -13.50 0.21 17.40
C CYS A 220 -14.26 -0.89 16.64
N HIS A 221 -14.35 -0.75 15.31
CA HIS A 221 -14.86 -1.79 14.42
C HIS A 221 -14.34 -1.62 12.98
N TRP A 222 -14.46 -2.66 12.15
CA TRP A 222 -14.00 -2.59 10.76
C TRP A 222 -15.01 -2.04 9.75
N HIS A 223 -16.29 -1.99 10.09
CA HIS A 223 -17.30 -1.46 9.16
C HIS A 223 -17.03 0.02 8.81
N PRO A 224 -17.31 0.47 7.58
CA PRO A 224 -17.90 -0.28 6.46
C PRO A 224 -16.90 -1.11 5.63
N PHE A 225 -15.64 -1.22 6.06
CA PHE A 225 -14.61 -1.93 5.32
C PHE A 225 -14.70 -3.45 5.52
N GLN A 226 -14.51 -4.18 4.43
CA GLN A 226 -14.22 -5.61 4.49
C GLN A 226 -12.71 -5.79 4.58
N VAL A 227 -12.19 -5.86 5.80
CA VAL A 227 -10.76 -6.03 6.05
C VAL A 227 -10.38 -7.49 5.89
N VAL A 228 -9.59 -7.80 4.85
CA VAL A 228 -9.02 -9.14 4.65
C VAL A 228 -7.93 -9.40 5.69
N GLN A 229 -7.07 -8.41 5.93
CA GLN A 229 -5.99 -8.45 6.92
C GLN A 229 -5.53 -7.02 7.24
N ALA A 230 -5.30 -6.75 8.52
CA ALA A 230 -4.67 -5.56 9.05
C ALA A 230 -3.30 -5.96 9.64
N GLY A 231 -2.24 -5.33 9.14
CA GLY A 231 -0.86 -5.62 9.55
C GLY A 231 -0.35 -6.99 9.12
N LEU A 232 0.64 -7.51 9.85
CA LEU A 232 1.39 -8.72 9.49
C LEU A 232 1.22 -9.81 10.55
N PRO A 233 0.90 -11.06 10.14
CA PRO A 233 0.78 -12.17 11.08
C PRO A 233 2.15 -12.43 11.70
N THR A 234 2.30 -12.11 12.98
CA THR A 234 3.58 -12.08 13.66
C THR A 234 3.73 -13.22 14.64
N TRP A 235 2.64 -13.66 15.28
CA TRP A 235 2.68 -14.77 16.24
C TRP A 235 1.65 -15.85 15.92
N GLU A 236 1.99 -17.09 16.28
CA GLU A 236 1.09 -18.24 16.29
C GLU A 236 0.59 -18.51 17.70
N LEU A 237 -0.72 -18.75 17.81
CA LEU A 237 -1.40 -19.25 18.99
C LEU A 237 -1.87 -20.69 18.74
N ARG A 238 -1.76 -21.56 19.73
CA ARG A 238 -2.38 -22.89 19.72
C ARG A 238 -3.31 -23.01 20.91
N LYS A 239 -4.61 -23.16 20.64
CA LYS A 239 -5.65 -23.17 21.70
C LYS A 239 -5.56 -21.95 22.63
N GLY A 240 -5.23 -20.78 22.06
CA GLY A 240 -5.07 -19.52 22.81
C GLY A 240 -3.70 -19.31 23.46
N ILE A 241 -2.82 -20.31 23.44
CA ILE A 241 -1.48 -20.23 24.06
C ILE A 241 -0.47 -19.77 23.01
N LEU A 242 0.38 -18.80 23.36
CA LEU A 242 1.48 -18.35 22.51
C LEU A 242 2.42 -19.51 22.18
N GLN A 243 2.91 -19.59 20.94
CA GLN A 243 3.80 -20.68 20.52
C GLN A 243 5.14 -20.16 19.98
N ARG A 244 5.08 -19.30 18.96
CA ARG A 244 6.27 -18.83 18.23
C ARG A 244 5.94 -17.64 17.34
N PRO A 245 6.96 -16.85 16.96
CA PRO A 245 6.83 -15.92 15.86
C PRO A 245 6.68 -16.68 14.53
N THR A 246 6.04 -16.03 13.55
CA THR A 246 5.95 -16.53 12.18
C THR A 246 7.07 -15.96 11.33
N SER A 247 7.50 -16.68 10.29
CA SER A 247 8.52 -16.19 9.35
C SER A 247 8.18 -14.82 8.74
N LYS A 248 6.89 -14.56 8.45
CA LYS A 248 6.43 -13.27 7.90
C LYS A 248 6.64 -12.12 8.88
N GLY A 249 6.41 -12.36 10.17
CA GLY A 249 6.60 -11.33 11.21
C GLY A 249 8.06 -11.09 11.55
N MET A 250 8.97 -12.02 11.20
CA MET A 250 10.36 -11.94 11.63
C MET A 250 11.12 -10.76 11.03
N HIS A 251 10.71 -10.28 9.86
CA HIS A 251 11.26 -9.08 9.25
C HIS A 251 11.07 -7.82 10.09
N ILE A 252 10.08 -7.78 11.00
CA ILE A 252 9.78 -6.63 11.85
C ILE A 252 10.18 -6.89 13.30
N THR A 253 9.82 -8.07 13.82
CA THR A 253 10.01 -8.41 15.23
C THR A 253 11.40 -8.98 15.51
N GLY A 254 12.08 -9.59 14.54
CA GLY A 254 13.30 -10.37 14.79
C GLY A 254 14.45 -9.57 15.39
N ALA A 255 14.62 -8.33 14.93
CA ALA A 255 15.62 -7.42 15.49
C ALA A 255 15.29 -6.92 16.91
N LYS A 256 14.02 -7.00 17.32
CA LYS A 256 13.53 -6.53 18.62
C LYS A 256 13.51 -7.64 19.69
N LEU A 257 13.70 -8.90 19.30
CA LEU A 257 13.69 -10.02 20.23
C LEU A 257 14.97 -10.04 21.08
N SER A 258 14.79 -10.20 22.39
CA SER A 258 15.90 -10.32 23.35
C SER A 258 15.94 -11.67 24.09
N ARG A 259 14.90 -12.50 23.97
CA ARG A 259 14.83 -13.86 24.55
C ARG A 259 14.58 -14.89 23.46
N ARG A 260 15.01 -16.14 23.69
CA ARG A 260 14.87 -17.26 22.76
C ARG A 260 15.51 -17.01 21.39
N VAL A 261 16.57 -16.20 21.37
CA VAL A 261 17.37 -15.89 20.18
C VAL A 261 18.76 -16.46 20.37
N HIS A 262 19.23 -17.22 19.39
CA HIS A 262 20.53 -17.89 19.45
C HIS A 262 21.33 -17.60 18.19
N GLU A 263 22.57 -17.15 18.37
CA GLU A 263 23.51 -16.93 17.28
C GLU A 263 23.99 -18.29 16.74
N ILE A 264 24.07 -18.42 15.42
CA ILE A 264 24.51 -19.63 14.72
C ILE A 264 25.58 -19.29 13.69
N GLU A 265 26.37 -20.29 13.30
CA GLU A 265 27.36 -20.16 12.24
C GLU A 265 26.76 -20.35 10.83
N SER A 266 27.43 -19.81 9.81
CA SER A 266 26.97 -19.88 8.40
C SER A 266 26.81 -21.31 7.90
N SER A 267 27.67 -22.20 8.40
CA SER A 267 27.67 -23.62 8.07
C SER A 267 26.37 -24.29 8.51
N LEU A 268 25.91 -24.01 9.74
CA LEU A 268 24.67 -24.56 10.27
C LEU A 268 23.45 -24.00 9.55
N LEU A 269 23.43 -22.69 9.23
CA LEU A 269 22.36 -22.11 8.40
C LEU A 269 22.26 -22.82 7.05
N THR A 270 23.40 -23.08 6.40
CA THR A 270 23.45 -23.78 5.11
C THR A 270 22.93 -25.21 5.24
N GLU A 271 23.31 -25.92 6.29
CA GLU A 271 22.82 -27.27 6.57
C GLU A 271 21.30 -27.29 6.81
N ILE A 272 20.76 -26.34 7.58
CA ILE A 272 19.32 -26.21 7.82
C ILE A 272 18.57 -26.01 6.49
N LEU A 273 19.04 -25.08 5.65
CA LEU A 273 18.39 -24.77 4.38
C LEU A 273 18.47 -25.91 3.35
N GLN A 274 19.56 -26.69 3.36
CA GLN A 274 19.78 -27.75 2.37
C GLN A 274 19.27 -29.13 2.81
N LYS A 275 19.32 -29.42 4.11
CA LYS A 275 19.07 -30.78 4.67
C LYS A 275 17.95 -30.82 5.71
N GLY A 276 17.34 -29.67 6.05
CA GLY A 276 16.28 -29.58 7.06
C GLY A 276 16.79 -29.35 8.49
N GLY A 277 18.12 -29.39 8.69
CA GLY A 277 18.77 -29.11 9.96
C GLY A 277 18.93 -30.35 10.85
N PRO A 278 19.75 -30.24 11.91
CA PRO A 278 19.88 -31.29 12.91
C PRO A 278 18.64 -31.40 13.80
N GLU A 279 18.45 -32.56 14.43
CA GLU A 279 17.49 -32.70 15.54
C GLU A 279 17.89 -31.78 16.70
N LYS A 280 16.95 -31.47 17.60
CA LYS A 280 17.19 -30.50 18.68
C LYS A 280 18.36 -30.91 19.58
N GLU A 281 18.48 -32.19 19.90
CA GLU A 281 19.55 -32.71 20.75
C GLU A 281 20.92 -32.49 20.10
N ASP A 282 21.05 -32.75 18.80
CA ASP A 282 22.29 -32.55 18.02
C ASP A 282 22.56 -31.05 17.81
N ALA A 283 21.51 -30.23 17.65
CA ALA A 283 21.63 -28.79 17.56
C ALA A 283 22.19 -28.17 18.85
N ALA A 284 21.90 -28.74 20.02
CA ALA A 284 22.40 -28.26 21.30
C ALA A 284 23.93 -28.45 21.45
N GLU A 285 24.53 -29.41 20.74
CA GLU A 285 25.99 -29.58 20.71
C GLU A 285 26.69 -28.41 19.99
N SER A 286 26.03 -27.82 18.99
CA SER A 286 26.55 -26.68 18.21
C SER A 286 26.05 -25.32 18.73
N ILE A 287 24.88 -25.28 19.35
CA ILE A 287 24.23 -24.08 19.91
C ILE A 287 24.05 -24.27 21.41
N SER A 288 25.12 -24.03 22.17
CA SER A 288 25.11 -24.21 23.64
C SER A 288 23.97 -23.47 24.36
N SER A 289 23.56 -22.30 23.86
CA SER A 289 22.48 -21.49 24.43
C SER A 289 21.07 -22.07 24.27
N ILE A 290 20.86 -23.09 23.43
CA ILE A 290 19.53 -23.74 23.24
C ILE A 290 19.21 -24.73 24.37
N GLY A 291 20.23 -25.22 25.09
CA GLY A 291 20.04 -26.26 26.11
C GLY A 291 19.04 -25.89 27.21
N ASP A 292 18.90 -24.60 27.53
CA ASP A 292 18.00 -24.08 28.56
C ASP A 292 16.54 -23.91 28.07
N GLU A 293 16.29 -24.06 26.76
CA GLU A 293 14.97 -23.86 26.16
C GLU A 293 14.08 -25.10 26.36
N THR A 294 13.17 -25.01 27.31
CA THR A 294 12.36 -26.16 27.77
C THR A 294 11.26 -26.58 26.78
N SER A 295 10.68 -25.65 26.01
CA SER A 295 9.74 -25.91 24.92
C SER A 295 9.38 -24.64 24.14
N GLY A 296 8.83 -24.77 22.93
CA GLY A 296 8.40 -23.65 22.09
C GLY A 296 9.27 -23.45 20.85
N GLY A 297 8.96 -22.42 20.06
CA GLY A 297 9.85 -22.00 18.98
C GLY A 297 11.09 -21.30 19.53
N VAL A 298 12.15 -21.26 18.73
CA VAL A 298 13.34 -20.41 18.93
C VAL A 298 13.63 -19.63 17.66
N VAL A 299 14.42 -18.57 17.77
CA VAL A 299 14.91 -17.79 16.63
C VAL A 299 16.42 -17.98 16.53
N LEU A 300 16.88 -18.36 15.34
CA LEU A 300 18.30 -18.46 15.03
C LEU A 300 18.74 -17.19 14.30
N ARG A 301 19.81 -16.57 14.76
CA ARG A 301 20.41 -15.37 14.14
C ARG A 301 21.76 -15.74 13.55
N PHE A 302 22.03 -15.26 12.34
CA PHE A 302 23.28 -15.42 11.60
C PHE A 302 23.73 -14.04 11.11
#